data_AF-A0A7T7KGU4-F1
#
_entry.id   AF-A0A7T7KGU4-F1
#
_cell.length_a   1.000
_cell.length_b   1.000
_cell.length_c   1.000
_cell.angle_alpha   90.00
_cell.angle_beta   90.00
_cell.angle_gamma   90.00
#
_symmetry.space_group_name_H-M   'P 1'
#
loop_
_entity.id
_entity.type
_entity.pdbx_description
1 polymer ?
#
loop_
_entity_poly.entity_id
_entity_poly.type
_entity_poly.pdbx_seq_one_letter_code
_entity_poly.pdbx_strand_id
1 'polypeptide(L)'
;MKKIFFSTTLLFVCTFSYSQYRDPVQPNLSPMFRAQSILQQRYDYNVQRVQETINDIFSRVYKFDIPSEQKEEIIRRFKEVPLKSINSQSINYSDNNTTNDVINYLYESINKITHQVTD
;
A
#
# COMPACT_ATOMS: atom_id res chain seq x y z
N MET A 1 57.22 -27.55 -65.97
CA MET A 1 56.48 -27.93 -64.75
C MET A 1 56.88 -27.00 -63.60
N LYS A 2 55.96 -26.14 -63.14
CA LYS A 2 55.85 -25.68 -61.74
C LYS A 2 54.58 -24.81 -61.62
N LYS A 3 53.58 -25.33 -60.89
CA LYS A 3 52.38 -24.60 -60.46
C LYS A 3 52.67 -24.00 -59.10
N ILE A 4 52.37 -22.73 -58.83
CA ILE A 4 52.06 -22.22 -57.48
C ILE A 4 51.02 -21.10 -57.59
N PHE A 5 50.12 -21.10 -56.61
CA PHE A 5 48.77 -20.56 -56.53
C PHE A 5 48.65 -19.06 -56.22
N PHE A 6 47.45 -18.53 -56.52
CA PHE A 6 46.78 -17.39 -55.90
C PHE A 6 47.08 -17.19 -54.41
N SER A 7 47.19 -15.93 -53.95
CA SER A 7 46.43 -15.48 -52.77
C SER A 7 46.50 -13.96 -52.64
N THR A 8 45.32 -13.34 -52.74
CA THR A 8 45.05 -11.95 -52.39
C THR A 8 45.00 -11.85 -50.87
N THR A 9 45.77 -10.95 -50.25
CA THR A 9 45.52 -10.56 -48.85
C THR A 9 45.31 -9.07 -48.78
N LEU A 10 44.04 -8.70 -48.75
CA LEU A 10 43.52 -7.38 -48.44
C LEU A 10 43.86 -7.06 -46.97
N LEU A 11 44.58 -5.97 -46.73
CA LEU A 11 44.81 -5.44 -45.38
C LEU A 11 43.48 -4.92 -44.81
N PHE A 12 42.87 -5.69 -43.91
CA PHE A 12 41.71 -5.25 -43.14
C PHE A 12 42.20 -4.36 -41.99
N VAL A 13 42.20 -3.04 -42.21
CA VAL A 13 42.45 -2.06 -41.15
C VAL A 13 41.18 -2.00 -40.28
N CYS A 14 41.16 -2.75 -39.18
CA CYS A 14 40.15 -2.58 -38.14
C CYS A 14 40.32 -1.19 -37.51
N THR A 15 39.47 -0.23 -37.87
CA THR A 15 39.31 1.00 -37.10
C THR A 15 38.62 0.65 -35.78
N PHE A 16 39.42 0.43 -34.73
CA PHE A 16 38.93 0.26 -33.36
C PHE A 16 38.27 1.58 -32.94
N SER A 17 36.94 1.61 -32.94
CA SER A 17 36.20 2.74 -32.39
C SER A 17 36.34 2.65 -30.87
N TYR A 18 37.19 3.49 -30.29
CA TYR A 18 37.27 3.67 -28.84
C TYR A 18 35.91 4.24 -28.36
N SER A 19 35.01 3.37 -27.92
CA SER A 19 33.93 3.76 -27.02
C SER A 19 34.58 4.33 -25.78
N GLN A 20 34.55 5.64 -25.59
CA GLN A 20 35.00 6.24 -24.33
C GLN A 20 34.10 5.72 -23.22
N TYR A 21 34.68 4.96 -22.30
CA TYR A 21 34.03 4.59 -21.06
C TYR A 21 33.64 5.89 -20.35
N ARG A 22 32.34 6.16 -20.25
CA ARG A 22 31.83 7.24 -19.40
C ARG A 22 31.66 6.67 -18.00
N ASP A 23 32.26 7.33 -17.02
CA ASP A 23 31.99 7.01 -15.63
C ASP A 23 30.47 7.09 -15.37
N PRO A 24 29.89 6.12 -14.64
CA PRO A 24 28.48 6.13 -14.35
C PRO A 24 28.11 7.41 -13.58
N VAL A 25 27.11 8.14 -14.09
CA VAL A 25 26.53 9.29 -13.39
C VAL A 25 25.91 8.79 -12.09
N GLN A 26 26.30 9.36 -10.94
CA GLN A 26 25.68 9.00 -9.67
C GLN A 26 24.17 9.35 -9.72
N PRO A 27 23.27 8.40 -9.43
CA PRO A 27 21.84 8.66 -9.51
C PRO A 27 21.42 9.67 -8.42
N ASN A 28 20.68 10.71 -8.80
CA ASN A 28 20.08 11.62 -7.82
C ASN A 28 18.85 10.96 -7.17
N LEU A 29 19.02 10.48 -5.93
CA LEU A 29 17.98 9.77 -5.17
C LEU A 29 17.02 10.70 -4.42
N SER A 30 17.22 12.01 -4.44
CA SER A 30 16.42 12.98 -3.68
C SER A 30 14.90 12.90 -3.97
N PRO A 31 14.44 12.75 -5.24
CA PRO A 31 13.02 12.60 -5.54
C PRO A 31 12.42 11.33 -4.93
N MET A 32 13.19 10.25 -4.84
CA MET A 32 12.76 8.98 -4.25
C MET A 32 12.54 9.13 -2.75
N PHE A 33 13.48 9.75 -2.02
CA PHE A 33 13.33 10.01 -0.59
C PHE A 33 12.14 10.92 -0.30
N ARG A 34 11.89 11.94 -1.14
CA ARG A 34 10.70 12.80 -1.03
C ARG A 34 9.42 12.01 -1.24
N ALA A 35 9.34 11.20 -2.29
CA ALA A 35 8.17 10.36 -2.56
C ALA A 35 7.89 9.39 -1.40
N GLN A 36 8.93 8.75 -0.86
CA GLN A 36 8.81 7.86 0.29
C GLN A 36 8.28 8.60 1.53
N SER A 37 8.81 9.78 1.84
CA SER A 37 8.33 10.57 2.99
C SER A 37 6.85 10.96 2.87
N ILE A 38 6.40 11.30 1.66
CA ILE A 38 5.00 11.65 1.40
C ILE A 38 4.09 10.42 1.59
N LEU A 39 4.51 9.25 1.11
CA LEU A 39 3.74 8.01 1.28
C LEU A 39 3.65 7.61 2.76
N GLN A 40 4.76 7.73 3.50
CA GLN A 40 4.78 7.45 4.94
C GLN A 40 3.83 8.39 5.69
N GLN A 41 3.90 9.69 5.42
CA GLN A 41 3.00 10.66 6.06
C GLN A 41 1.52 10.36 5.78
N ARG A 42 1.19 9.95 4.54
CA ARG A 42 -0.18 9.54 4.18
C ARG A 42 -0.60 8.29 4.92
N TYR A 43 0.28 7.29 4.99
CA TYR A 43 0.07 6.07 5.74
C TYR A 43 -0.27 6.38 7.19
N ASP A 44 0.58 7.15 7.88
CA ASP A 44 0.41 7.48 9.29
C ASP A 44 -0.89 8.24 9.54
N TYR A 45 -1.19 9.24 8.70
CA TYR A 45 -2.44 10.00 8.76
C TYR A 45 -3.68 9.12 8.58
N ASN A 46 -3.65 8.21 7.61
CA ASN A 46 -4.79 7.34 7.32
C ASN A 46 -5.00 6.26 8.39
N VAL A 47 -3.92 5.71 8.96
CA VAL A 47 -4.00 4.84 10.13
C VAL A 47 -4.66 5.58 11.30
N GLN A 48 -4.25 6.83 11.55
CA GLN A 48 -4.88 7.65 12.59
C GLN A 48 -6.38 7.85 12.34
N ARG A 49 -6.79 8.17 11.10
CA ARG A 49 -8.22 8.33 10.76
C ARG A 49 -9.04 7.08 11.02
N VAL A 50 -8.51 5.91 10.69
CA VAL A 50 -9.18 4.63 10.97
C VAL A 50 -9.31 4.41 12.47
N GLN A 51 -8.25 4.68 13.24
CA GLN A 51 -8.29 4.57 14.69
C GLN A 51 -9.31 5.53 15.34
N GLU A 52 -9.37 6.77 14.87
CA GLU A 52 -10.36 7.76 15.32
C GLU A 52 -11.79 7.31 14.99
N THR A 53 -12.00 6.73 13.80
CA THR A 53 -13.30 6.15 13.40
C THR A 53 -13.72 5.02 14.33
N ILE A 54 -12.80 4.10 14.67
CA ILE A 54 -13.07 3.00 15.60
C ILE A 54 -13.46 3.54 16.99
N ASN A 55 -12.73 4.55 17.47
CA ASN A 55 -13.01 5.18 18.76
C ASN A 55 -14.37 5.89 18.78
N ASP A 56 -14.72 6.60 17.70
CA ASP A 56 -16.02 7.25 17.53
C ASP A 56 -17.16 6.22 17.52
N ILE A 57 -17.00 5.12 16.79
CA ILE A 57 -17.97 4.01 16.79
C ILE A 57 -18.20 3.48 18.20
N PHE A 58 -17.14 3.18 18.95
CA PHE A 58 -17.27 2.73 20.33
C PHE A 58 -17.97 3.76 21.20
N SER A 59 -17.59 5.04 21.11
CA SER A 59 -18.23 6.12 21.86
C SER A 59 -19.73 6.22 21.57
N ARG A 60 -20.13 6.10 20.30
CA ARG A 60 -21.54 6.15 19.88
C ARG A 60 -22.34 5.00 20.45
N VAL A 61 -21.85 3.77 20.34
CA VAL A 61 -22.54 2.58 20.87
C VAL A 61 -22.74 2.69 22.38
N TYR A 62 -21.74 3.17 23.13
CA TYR A 62 -21.90 3.36 24.58
C TYR A 62 -22.97 4.41 24.94
N LYS A 63 -23.21 5.38 24.06
CA LYS A 63 -24.22 6.44 24.23
C LYS A 63 -25.63 6.03 23.77
N PHE A 64 -25.82 4.87 23.15
CA PHE A 64 -27.17 4.41 22.76
C PHE A 64 -28.07 4.23 23.97
N ASP A 65 -29.36 4.53 23.83
CA ASP A 65 -30.37 4.32 24.87
C ASP A 65 -30.94 2.90 24.78
N ILE A 66 -30.08 1.91 25.02
CA ILE A 66 -30.39 0.47 24.98
C ILE A 66 -29.78 -0.24 26.20
N PRO A 67 -30.23 -1.46 26.55
CA PRO A 67 -29.66 -2.22 27.65
C PRO A 67 -28.15 -2.45 27.51
N SER A 68 -27.43 -2.45 28.64
CA SER A 68 -25.97 -2.65 28.64
C SER A 68 -25.53 -3.94 27.97
N GLU A 69 -26.29 -5.03 28.16
CA GLU A 69 -26.02 -6.33 27.52
C GLU A 69 -26.03 -6.24 25.98
N GLN A 70 -26.97 -5.47 25.42
CA GLN A 70 -27.02 -5.22 23.97
C GLN A 70 -25.82 -4.40 23.49
N LYS A 71 -25.40 -3.38 24.25
CA LYS A 71 -24.18 -2.60 23.93
C LYS A 71 -22.95 -3.50 23.91
N GLU A 72 -22.80 -4.34 24.93
CA GLU A 72 -21.68 -5.27 25.03
C GLU A 72 -21.65 -6.26 23.87
N GLU A 73 -22.81 -6.81 23.49
CA GLU A 73 -22.93 -7.72 22.35
C GLU A 73 -22.58 -7.04 21.02
N ILE A 74 -23.05 -5.81 20.79
CA ILE A 74 -22.71 -5.02 19.61
C ILE A 74 -21.19 -4.81 19.53
N ILE A 75 -20.57 -4.36 20.62
CA ILE A 75 -19.12 -4.11 20.68
C ILE A 75 -18.33 -5.40 20.47
N ARG A 76 -18.77 -6.51 21.08
CA ARG A 76 -18.13 -7.82 20.95
C ARG A 76 -18.15 -8.29 19.50
N ARG A 77 -19.32 -8.30 18.85
CA ARG A 77 -19.45 -8.68 17.43
C ARG A 77 -18.63 -7.77 16.52
N PHE A 78 -18.60 -6.48 16.79
CA PHE A 78 -17.79 -5.53 16.03
C PHE A 78 -16.28 -5.81 16.16
N LYS A 79 -15.80 -6.15 17.35
CA LYS A 79 -14.39 -6.55 17.54
C LYS A 79 -14.05 -7.87 16.85
N GLU A 80 -14.92 -8.86 16.98
CA GLU A 80 -14.65 -10.22 16.50
C GLU A 80 -14.77 -10.37 14.98
N VAL A 81 -15.61 -9.57 14.33
CA VAL A 81 -15.92 -9.71 12.90
C VAL A 81 -15.24 -8.61 12.06
N PRO A 82 -15.72 -7.35 12.02
CA PRO A 82 -15.13 -6.35 11.14
C PRO A 82 -13.70 -5.96 11.54
N LEU A 83 -13.40 -5.74 12.82
CA LEU A 83 -12.04 -5.36 13.23
C LEU A 83 -11.04 -6.50 13.01
N LYS A 84 -11.41 -7.73 13.35
CA LYS A 84 -10.57 -8.91 13.07
C LYS A 84 -10.32 -9.10 11.58
N SER A 85 -11.33 -8.88 10.74
CA SER A 85 -11.21 -8.96 9.28
C SER A 85 -10.22 -7.92 8.75
N ILE A 86 -10.33 -6.66 9.16
CA ILE A 86 -9.40 -5.59 8.77
C ILE A 86 -7.98 -5.91 9.22
N ASN A 87 -7.80 -6.32 10.48
CA ASN A 87 -6.48 -6.63 11.04
C ASN A 87 -5.81 -7.84 10.38
N SER A 88 -6.59 -8.72 9.74
CA SER A 88 -6.05 -9.87 8.99
C SER A 88 -5.60 -9.52 7.57
N GLN A 89 -5.92 -8.32 7.08
CA GLN A 89 -5.63 -7.88 5.72
C GLN A 89 -4.40 -6.97 5.69
N SER A 90 -3.58 -7.12 4.65
CA SER A 90 -2.49 -6.19 4.35
C SER A 90 -3.05 -4.98 3.59
N ILE A 91 -3.59 -4.02 4.34
CA ILE A 91 -4.24 -2.83 3.78
C ILE A 91 -3.21 -1.76 3.45
N ASN A 92 -3.29 -1.20 2.23
CA ASN A 92 -2.45 -0.08 1.82
C ASN A 92 -3.01 1.26 2.33
N TYR A 93 -2.67 1.64 3.55
CA TYR A 93 -3.07 2.94 4.12
C TYR A 93 -2.36 4.15 3.48
N SER A 94 -1.38 3.94 2.58
CA SER A 94 -0.83 5.07 1.80
C SER A 94 -1.81 5.57 0.73
N ASP A 95 -2.88 4.80 0.45
CA ASP A 95 -3.94 5.14 -0.48
C ASP A 95 -5.21 5.62 0.25
N ASN A 96 -5.71 6.78 -0.17
CA ASN A 96 -6.87 7.41 0.46
C ASN A 96 -8.17 6.70 0.13
N ASN A 97 -8.30 6.14 -1.08
CA ASN A 97 -9.53 5.45 -1.48
C ASN A 97 -9.68 4.15 -0.68
N THR A 98 -8.62 3.35 -0.62
CA THR A 98 -8.56 2.15 0.22
C THR A 98 -8.89 2.46 1.68
N THR A 99 -8.34 3.55 2.23
CA THR A 99 -8.65 3.98 3.60
C THR A 99 -10.12 4.35 3.78
N ASN A 100 -10.71 5.08 2.82
CA ASN A 100 -12.12 5.44 2.86
C ASN A 100 -13.02 4.20 2.77
N ASP A 101 -12.66 3.21 1.95
CA ASP A 101 -13.38 1.94 1.83
C ASP A 101 -13.39 1.18 3.16
N VAL A 102 -12.25 1.15 3.87
CA VAL A 102 -12.15 0.57 5.22
C VAL A 102 -13.08 1.29 6.20
N ILE A 103 -13.08 2.63 6.20
CA ILE A 103 -13.95 3.45 7.06
C ILE A 103 -15.43 3.18 6.76
N ASN A 104 -15.81 3.13 5.48
CA ASN A 104 -17.18 2.82 5.07
C ASN A 104 -17.59 1.43 5.54
N TYR A 105 -16.74 0.42 5.33
CA TYR A 105 -16.97 -0.94 5.81
C TYR A 105 -17.17 -1.02 7.33
N LEU A 106 -16.39 -0.26 8.12
CA LEU A 106 -16.57 -0.17 9.57
C LEU A 106 -17.97 0.37 9.93
N TYR A 107 -18.40 1.46 9.30
CA TYR A 107 -19.71 2.05 9.56
C TYR A 107 -20.87 1.14 9.12
N GLU A 108 -20.78 0.52 7.95
CA GLU A 108 -21.78 -0.43 7.47
C GLU A 108 -21.90 -1.63 8.40
N SER A 109 -20.76 -2.15 8.86
CA SER A 109 -20.72 -3.31 9.75
C SER A 109 -21.37 -3.02 11.10
N ILE A 110 -21.06 -1.88 11.72
CA ILE A 110 -21.67 -1.54 13.01
C ILE A 110 -23.17 -1.27 12.87
N ASN A 111 -23.61 -0.61 11.79
CA ASN A 111 -25.04 -0.38 11.54
C ASN A 111 -25.80 -1.71 11.41
N LYS A 112 -25.25 -2.65 10.65
CA LYS A 112 -25.82 -4.00 10.49
C LYS A 112 -25.87 -4.74 11.83
N ILE A 113 -24.80 -4.74 12.59
CA ILE A 113 -24.73 -5.41 13.89
C ILE A 113 -25.74 -4.79 14.86
N THR A 114 -25.83 -3.46 14.89
CA THR A 114 -26.78 -2.74 15.76
C THR A 114 -28.21 -3.19 15.47
N HIS A 115 -28.65 -3.12 14.21
CA HIS A 115 -29.97 -3.61 13.80
C HIS A 115 -30.23 -5.05 14.25
N GLN A 116 -29.27 -5.96 14.03
CA GLN A 116 -29.44 -7.37 14.41
C GLN A 116 -29.53 -7.64 15.91
N VAL A 117 -29.10 -6.70 16.76
CA VAL A 117 -29.12 -6.86 18.22
C VAL A 117 -30.30 -6.11 18.86
N THR A 118 -30.73 -5.01 18.25
CA THR A 118 -31.81 -4.17 18.79
C THR A 118 -33.19 -4.49 18.24
N ASP A 119 -33.27 -5.06 17.02
CA ASP A 119 -34.52 -5.46 16.37
C ASP A 119 -34.94 -6.87 16.80
#